data_AF-A0A7Y4QKR5-F1
#
_entry.id   AF-A0A7Y4QKR5-F1
#
_cell.length_a   1.000
_cell.length_b   1.000
_cell.length_c   1.000
_cell.angle_alpha   90.00
_cell.angle_beta   90.00
_cell.angle_gamma   90.00
#
_symmetry.space_group_name_H-M   'P 1'
#
loop_
_entity.id
_entity.type
_entity.pdbx_description
1 polymer ?
#
loop_
_entity_poly.entity_id
_entity_poly.type
_entity_poly.pdbx_seq_one_letter_code
_entity_poly.pdbx_strand_id
1 'polypeptide(L)' 'MKVLLQQKATSLYIKDVGVMTRDALEAMDFLSSTKAIEYCAIKKVTGVQIVLKFDEQHYDIVLPMVSERRYHGHRAAQAF' A
#
# COMPACT_ATOMS: atom_id res chain seq x y z
N MET A 1 6.55 -11.97 9.07
CA MET A 1 5.52 -11.13 8.42
C MET A 1 6.20 -9.86 7.95
N LYS A 2 5.99 -9.47 6.70
CA LYS A 2 6.50 -8.22 6.13
C LYS A 2 5.38 -7.32 5.66
N VAL A 3 5.56 -6.00 5.78
CA VAL A 3 4.68 -5.00 5.18
C VAL A 3 5.39 -4.44 3.96
N LEU A 4 4.86 -4.71 2.77
CA LEU A 4 5.48 -4.35 1.51
C LEU A 4 4.61 -3.35 0.74
N LEU A 5 5.24 -2.54 -0.11
CA LEU A 5 4.54 -1.72 -1.11
C LEU A 5 4.74 -2.32 -2.49
N GLN A 6 3.63 -2.59 -3.18
CA GLN A 6 3.62 -3.18 -4.52
C GLN A 6 2.95 -2.24 -5.53
N GLN A 7 3.56 -2.04 -6.68
CA GLN A 7 2.92 -1.36 -7.81
C GLN A 7 1.78 -2.21 -8.38
N LYS A 8 0.60 -1.59 -8.54
CA LYS A 8 -0.60 -2.25 -9.07
C LYS A 8 -0.45 -2.70 -10.52
N ALA A 9 0.25 -1.91 -11.35
CA ALA A 9 0.34 -2.17 -12.79
C ALA A 9 1.39 -3.25 -13.15
N THR A 10 2.48 -3.34 -12.38
CA THR A 10 3.64 -4.16 -12.70
C THR A 10 3.88 -5.31 -11.71
N SER A 11 3.15 -5.30 -10.59
CA SER A 11 3.33 -6.21 -9.45
C SER A 11 4.74 -6.19 -8.83
N LEU A 12 5.55 -5.16 -9.12
CA LEU A 12 6.87 -4.96 -8.52
C LEU A 12 6.76 -4.37 -7.12
N TYR A 13 7.65 -4.81 -6.23
CA TYR A 13 7.79 -4.29 -4.88
C TYR A 13 8.84 -3.18 -4.83
N ILE A 14 8.67 -2.23 -3.92
CA ILE A 14 9.70 -1.23 -3.64
C ILE A 14 10.84 -1.90 -2.89
N LYS A 15 12.06 -1.81 -3.43
CA LYS A 15 13.29 -2.27 -2.77
C LYS A 15 14.01 -1.11 -2.09
N ASP A 16 14.07 0.04 -2.78
CA ASP A 16 14.66 1.28 -2.28
C ASP A 16 14.08 2.48 -3.08
N VAL A 17 14.52 3.70 -2.78
CA VAL A 17 14.14 4.93 -3.46
C VAL A 17 14.45 4.82 -4.96
N GLY A 18 13.40 4.73 -5.77
CA GLY A 18 13.51 4.61 -7.23
C GLY A 18 13.89 3.21 -7.72
N VAL A 19 14.07 2.23 -6.81
CA VAL A 19 14.44 0.85 -7.15
C VAL A 19 13.29 -0.09 -6.83
N MET A 20 12.90 -0.91 -7.81
CA MET A 20 11.84 -1.90 -7.65
C MET A 20 12.35 -3.30 -7.97
N THR A 21 11.72 -4.31 -7.37
CA THR A 21 12.10 -5.73 -7.51
C THR A 21 10.86 -6.60 -7.69
N ARG A 22 11.01 -7.75 -8.34
CA ARG A 22 9.98 -8.80 -8.36
C ARG A 22 10.04 -9.68 -7.11
N ASP A 23 11.20 -9.70 -6.43
CA ASP A 23 11.41 -10.56 -5.29
C ASP A 23 10.98 -9.86 -4.00
N ALA A 24 9.94 -10.39 -3.38
CA ALA A 24 9.44 -9.90 -2.09
C ALA A 24 10.43 -10.10 -0.93
N LEU A 25 11.41 -11.00 -1.06
CA LEU A 25 12.46 -11.19 -0.04
C LEU A 25 13.41 -9.99 -0.01
N GLU A 26 13.68 -9.41 -1.17
CA GLU A 26 14.51 -8.21 -1.33
C GLU A 26 13.73 -6.90 -1.17
N ALA A 27 12.40 -6.97 -1.07
CA ALA A 27 11.58 -5.79 -0.92
C ALA A 27 11.81 -5.11 0.43
N MET A 28 11.65 -3.79 0.44
CA MET A 28 11.70 -2.98 1.65
C MET A 28 10.54 -3.38 2.57
N ASP A 29 10.90 -3.83 3.77
CA ASP A 29 9.95 -4.14 4.82
C ASP A 29 9.65 -2.90 5.65
N PHE A 30 8.38 -2.51 5.71
CA PHE A 30 7.92 -1.38 6.52
C PHE A 30 7.53 -1.85 7.91
N LEU A 31 7.90 -1.08 8.93
CA LEU A 31 7.55 -1.37 10.31
C LEU A 31 6.03 -1.52 10.53
N SER A 32 5.22 -0.77 9.78
CA SER A 32 3.77 -0.82 9.85
C SER A 32 3.13 -0.28 8.57
N SER A 33 1.85 -0.60 8.36
CA SER A 33 1.06 -0.02 7.27
C SER A 33 1.04 1.51 7.31
N THR A 34 1.00 2.12 8.51
CA THR A 34 1.07 3.57 8.67
C THR A 34 2.40 4.13 8.15
N LYS A 35 3.52 3.48 8.44
CA LYS A 35 4.84 3.88 7.90
C LYS A 35 4.93 3.70 6.39
N ALA A 36 4.31 2.67 5.83
CA ALA A 36 4.22 2.50 4.37
C ALA A 36 3.38 3.62 3.71
N ILE A 37 2.28 4.03 4.34
CA ILE A 37 1.43 5.15 3.88
C ILE A 37 2.21 6.47 3.93
N GLU A 38 2.86 6.76 5.07
CA GLU A 38 3.71 7.95 5.23
C GLU A 38 4.82 8.00 4.16
N TYR A 39 5.47 6.87 3.89
CA TYR A 39 6.49 6.78 2.85
C TYR A 39 5.94 7.14 1.47
N CYS A 40 4.74 6.64 1.12
CA CYS A 40 4.10 6.97 -0.14
C CYS A 40 3.81 8.47 -0.26
N ALA A 41 3.34 9.10 0.81
CA ALA A 41 3.07 10.54 0.84
C ALA A 41 4.35 11.38 0.67
N ILE A 42 5.41 11.05 1.43
CA ILE A 42 6.68 11.78 1.40
C ILE A 42 7.39 11.61 0.05
N LYS A 43 7.44 10.38 -0.48
CA LYS A 43 8.14 10.06 -1.73
C LYS A 43 7.26 10.23 -2.98
N LYS A 44 6.01 10.68 -2.81
CA LYS A 44 5.02 10.85 -3.89
C LYS A 44 4.83 9.58 -4.72
N VAL A 45 4.92 8.43 -4.08
CA VAL A 45 4.69 7.13 -4.73
C VAL A 45 3.20 6.92 -4.85
N THR A 46 2.74 6.68 -6.08
CA THR A 46 1.33 6.49 -6.41
C THR A 46 1.12 5.17 -7.14
N GLY A 47 -0.13 4.73 -7.28
CA GLY A 47 -0.43 3.48 -7.98
C GLY A 47 0.06 2.23 -7.26
N VAL A 48 0.29 2.30 -5.96
CA VAL A 48 0.74 1.18 -5.13
C VAL A 48 -0.38 0.63 -4.24
N GLN A 49 -0.18 -0.57 -3.74
CA GLN A 49 -0.99 -1.25 -2.73
C GLN A 49 -0.08 -1.79 -1.63
N ILE A 50 -0.62 -1.94 -0.42
CA ILE A 50 0.12 -2.56 0.68
C ILE A 50 -0.11 -4.07 0.59
N VAL A 51 0.96 -4.84 0.73
CA VAL A 51 0.91 -6.30 0.78
C VAL A 51 1.49 -6.75 2.11
N LEU A 52 0.67 -7.40 2.94
CA LEU A 52 1.13 -8.08 4.14
C LEU A 52 1.50 -9.51 3.75
N LYS A 53 2.80 -9.80 3.78
CA LYS A 53 3.34 -11.10 3.40
C LYS A 53 3.63 -11.92 4.65
N PHE A 54 3.13 -13.15 4.70
CA PHE A 54 3.31 -14.04 5.85
C PHE A 54 4.28 -15.15 5.48
N ASP A 55 5.41 -15.25 6.19
CA ASP A 55 6.49 -16.18 5.82
C ASP A 55 6.08 -17.66 6.01
N GLU A 56 5.22 -17.94 6.99
CA GLU A 56 4.77 -19.30 7.33
C GLU A 56 3.41 -19.65 6.71
N GLN A 57 2.68 -18.67 6.18
CA GLN A 57 1.31 -18.85 5.71
C GLN A 57 1.28 -18.64 4.19
N HIS A 58 0.65 -19.56 3.46
CA HIS A 58 0.61 -19.52 1.98
C HIS A 58 -0.39 -18.51 1.41
N TYR A 59 -0.71 -17.43 2.14
CA TYR A 59 -1.59 -16.37 1.67
C TYR A 59 -1.06 -15.00 2.08
N ASP A 60 -1.35 -14.01 1.23
CA ASP A 60 -0.99 -12.62 1.45
C ASP A 60 -2.27 -11.79 1.62
N ILE A 61 -2.20 -10.72 2.42
CA ILE A 61 -3.29 -9.73 2.48
C ILE A 61 -2.90 -8.53 1.63
N VAL A 62 -3.75 -8.19 0.65
CA VAL A 62 -3.55 -7.03 -0.22
C VAL A 62 -4.54 -5.94 0.18
N LEU A 63 -4.02 -4.81 0.65
CA LEU A 63 -4.80 -3.64 1.04
C LEU A 63 -4.70 -2.57 -0.07
N PRO A 64 -5.81 -2.25 -0.76
CA PRO A 64 -5.81 -1.20 -1.75
C PRO A 64 -5.64 0.16 -1.07
N MET A 65 -4.64 0.93 -1.53
CA MET A 65 -4.50 2.33 -1.13
C MET A 65 -5.60 3.13 -1.82
N VAL A 66 -6.63 3.53 -1.07
CA VAL A 66 -7.65 4.47 -1.51
C VAL A 66 -7.16 5.89 -1.22
N SER A 67 -6.91 6.67 -2.28
CA SER A 67 -6.77 8.12 -2.13
C SER A 67 -8.11 8.68 -1.67
N GLU A 68 -8.13 9.49 -0.61
CA GLU A 68 -9.31 10.11 0.03
C GLU A 68 -10.13 11.07 -0.86
N ARG A 69 -10.16 10.90 -2.19
CA ARG A 69 -10.99 11.73 -3.08
C ARG A 69 -12.41 11.18 -3.33
N ARG A 70 -12.94 10.35 -2.42
CA ARG A 70 -14.36 9.94 -2.44
C ARG A 70 -15.04 9.91 -1.06
N TYR A 71 -14.63 10.76 -0.12
CA TYR A 71 -15.60 11.25 0.88
C TYR A 71 -16.40 12.41 0.25
N HIS A 72 -17.28 12.06 -0.69
CA HIS A 72 -18.35 12.93 -1.16
C HIS A 72 -19.64 12.10 -1.15
N GLY A 73 -20.46 12.29 -0.12
CA GLY A 73 -21.81 11.74 -0.09
C GLY A 73 -22.27 11.08 1.21
N HIS A 74 -22.10 11.71 2.37
CA HIS A 74 -23.24 11.75 3.30
C HIS A 74 -23.98 13.06 3.03
N ARG A 75 -24.89 12.98 2.05
CA ARG A 75 -25.83 14.03 1.68
C ARG A 75 -26.85 14.16 2.82
N ALA A 76 -27.12 15.41 3.18
CA ALA A 76 -28.11 15.88 4.13
C ALA A 76 -29.37 15.01 4.25
N ALA A 77 -29.68 14.58 5.47
CA ALA A 77 -31.07 14.38 5.87
C ALA A 77 -31.60 15.76 6.28
N GLN A 78 -32.30 16.42 5.36
CA GLN A 78 -33.29 17.44 5.70
C GLN A 78 -34.36 16.77 6.58
N ALA A 79 -34.71 17.40 7.69
CA ALA A 79 -36.02 17.21 8.31
C ALA A 79 -36.68 18.59 8.38
N PHE A 80 -37.84 18.68 7.73
CA PHE A 80 -38.79 19.78 7.79
C PHE A 80 -39.53 19.75 9.14
#